data_AF-A0AB32TIL5-F1
#
_entry.id   AF-A0AB32TIL5-F1
#
_cell.length_a   1.000
_cell.length_b   1.000
_cell.length_c   1.000
_cell.angle_alpha   90.00
_cell.angle_beta   90.00
_cell.angle_gamma   90.00
#
_symmetry.space_group_name_H-M   'P 1'
#
loop_
_entity.id
_entity.type
_entity.pdbx_description
1 polymer ?
#
loop_
_entity_poly.entity_id
_entity_poly.type
_entity_poly.pdbx_seq_one_letter_code
_entity_poly.pdbx_strand_id
1 'polypeptide(L)'
;MRLQRCNLTVECCESLSSALQSSNCVLRELDLSNNDLQDSGVKLLSDGLKSQHCKLHTLRLVMCNLTVQCCESLSSALQSSNCVLRELDLSNNDLPDSGVKKLSDGLKSQHCKLDTLRLVMCNLTVQCCESVSSALQSSNCVLRELDLSNNDLQDSGVKKLSDGLKSQHCKLDTLRLVMCNLTVQCFESLSSALQSSNCVLRELDLSNNDLQDSGVKLLSDGLKSQHCKLDTLRLSGCMVTEEGCGFLSSALTSNPSHLRELDLSYNHPGDSGVKLLSEQLEDPNYTLDKLNLDHGGHTMMTAGPSKYVCFLTLDPNTAHTRLILSEENREVKRVEENQPYPDHPHRFDVHRQVLCRESVCGRCYWEIDWSGDYVCISVSYKSIRRKGRGAECVFGYNAQSWSLFCSSSSFTFWHNHTHTVLPVKRLSRRIGVFVDHSAGTLIFYNIYRDTMSLIHSVQTTFTEPLCAGFRIYYGSSVKLS
;
A
#
# COMPACT_ATOMS: atom_id res chain seq x y z
N MET A 1 -16.45 -14.90 -4.75
CA MET A 1 -16.84 -14.19 -5.98
C MET A 1 -16.02 -12.93 -6.06
N ARG A 2 -15.33 -12.71 -7.19
CA ARG A 2 -14.52 -11.51 -7.43
C ARG A 2 -15.10 -10.78 -8.63
N LEU A 3 -15.74 -9.64 -8.38
CA LEU A 3 -16.31 -8.74 -9.38
C LEU A 3 -15.54 -7.42 -9.39
N GLN A 4 -14.21 -7.54 -9.34
CA GLN A 4 -13.34 -6.38 -9.37
C GLN A 4 -13.44 -5.69 -10.73
N ARG A 5 -13.53 -4.36 -10.75
CA ARG A 5 -13.49 -3.57 -11.99
C ARG A 5 -14.60 -3.93 -13.00
N CYS A 6 -15.79 -4.31 -12.52
CA CYS A 6 -16.91 -4.74 -13.36
C CYS A 6 -17.92 -3.61 -13.69
N ASN A 7 -17.59 -2.35 -13.36
CA ASN A 7 -18.48 -1.20 -13.51
C ASN A 7 -19.83 -1.43 -12.80
N LEU A 8 -19.79 -2.04 -11.62
CA LEU A 8 -20.98 -2.31 -10.83
C LEU A 8 -21.59 -1.01 -10.33
N THR A 9 -22.92 -0.92 -10.45
CA THR A 9 -23.70 0.21 -9.96
C THR A 9 -24.30 -0.11 -8.58
N VAL A 10 -24.91 0.90 -7.95
CA VAL A 10 -25.69 0.73 -6.71
C VAL A 10 -26.80 -0.32 -6.85
N GLU A 11 -27.43 -0.43 -8.02
CA GLU A 11 -28.46 -1.46 -8.31
C GLU A 11 -27.89 -2.89 -8.25
N CYS A 12 -26.63 -3.07 -8.65
CA CYS A 12 -25.95 -4.35 -8.48
C CYS A 12 -25.81 -4.73 -6.99
N CYS A 13 -25.61 -3.74 -6.10
CA CYS A 13 -25.56 -3.98 -4.65
C CYS A 13 -26.91 -4.42 -4.07
N GLU A 14 -28.03 -4.00 -4.66
CA GLU A 14 -29.35 -4.50 -4.26
C GLU A 14 -29.48 -5.99 -4.55
N SER A 15 -29.15 -6.40 -5.78
CA SER A 15 -29.15 -7.80 -6.18
C SER A 15 -28.19 -8.65 -5.33
N LEU A 16 -26.99 -8.14 -5.06
CA LEU A 16 -26.03 -8.80 -4.16
C LEU A 16 -26.57 -8.91 -2.74
N SER A 17 -27.20 -7.85 -2.21
CA SER A 17 -27.82 -7.87 -0.89
C SER A 17 -28.94 -8.92 -0.82
N SER A 18 -29.85 -8.96 -1.81
CA SER A 18 -30.88 -9.99 -1.89
C SER A 18 -30.29 -11.40 -1.94
N ALA A 19 -29.19 -11.59 -2.69
CA ALA A 19 -28.48 -12.85 -2.71
C ALA A 19 -27.91 -13.22 -1.34
N LEU A 20 -27.26 -12.29 -0.62
CA LEU A 20 -26.77 -12.52 0.75
C LEU A 20 -27.87 -12.84 1.75
N GLN A 21 -29.09 -12.35 1.52
CA GLN A 21 -30.25 -12.63 2.37
C GLN A 21 -30.92 -13.98 2.06
N SER A 22 -30.61 -14.62 0.92
CA SER A 22 -31.20 -15.89 0.54
C SER A 22 -30.65 -17.05 1.37
N SER A 23 -31.53 -17.94 1.85
CA SER A 23 -31.16 -19.18 2.54
C SER A 23 -30.26 -20.11 1.70
N ASN A 24 -30.35 -19.99 0.37
CA ASN A 24 -29.57 -20.77 -0.59
C ASN A 24 -28.18 -20.16 -0.85
N CYS A 25 -27.87 -18.98 -0.31
CA CYS A 25 -26.58 -18.37 -0.51
C CYS A 25 -25.46 -19.17 0.17
N VAL A 26 -24.40 -19.42 -0.57
CA VAL A 26 -23.19 -20.11 -0.10
C VAL A 26 -21.95 -19.22 -0.19
N LEU A 27 -22.12 -17.94 -0.53
CA LEU A 27 -21.01 -17.03 -0.79
C LEU A 27 -20.21 -16.77 0.50
N ARG A 28 -18.92 -17.08 0.46
CA ARG A 28 -17.97 -16.87 1.58
C ARG A 28 -17.06 -15.66 1.39
N GLU A 29 -16.70 -15.34 0.15
CA GLU A 29 -15.83 -14.23 -0.19
C GLU A 29 -16.50 -13.38 -1.27
N LEU A 30 -16.51 -12.08 -1.08
CA LEU A 30 -16.99 -11.10 -2.03
C LEU A 30 -15.96 -9.99 -2.17
N ASP A 31 -15.45 -9.83 -3.38
CA ASP A 31 -14.52 -8.76 -3.72
C ASP A 31 -15.16 -7.88 -4.80
N LEU A 32 -15.48 -6.65 -4.42
CA LEU A 32 -16.07 -5.63 -5.29
C LEU A 32 -15.11 -4.46 -5.54
N SER A 33 -13.82 -4.67 -5.29
CA SER A 33 -12.82 -3.61 -5.37
C SER A 33 -12.82 -2.94 -6.76
N ASN A 34 -12.50 -1.65 -6.80
CA ASN A 34 -12.46 -0.83 -8.02
C ASN A 34 -13.82 -0.73 -8.75
N ASN A 35 -14.91 -0.60 -8.00
CA ASN A 35 -16.23 -0.24 -8.53
C ASN A 35 -16.78 0.98 -7.76
N ASP A 36 -17.43 1.91 -8.46
CA ASP A 36 -18.05 3.09 -7.83
C ASP A 36 -19.39 2.72 -7.17
N LEU A 37 -19.30 2.08 -5.99
CA LEU A 37 -20.49 1.61 -5.26
C LEU A 37 -21.15 2.72 -4.46
N GLN A 38 -20.38 3.74 -4.09
CA GLN A 38 -20.78 4.82 -3.18
C GLN A 38 -21.26 4.28 -1.82
N ASP A 39 -21.58 5.18 -0.89
CA ASP A 39 -22.05 4.79 0.44
C ASP A 39 -23.40 4.04 0.38
N SER A 40 -24.24 4.35 -0.62
CA SER A 40 -25.55 3.71 -0.82
C SER A 40 -25.42 2.23 -1.18
N GLY A 41 -24.47 1.85 -2.03
CA GLY A 41 -24.17 0.45 -2.34
C GLY A 41 -23.70 -0.31 -1.10
N VAL A 42 -22.81 0.28 -0.30
CA VAL A 42 -22.34 -0.34 0.95
C VAL A 42 -23.43 -0.45 2.00
N LYS A 43 -24.36 0.50 2.05
CA LYS A 43 -25.55 0.41 2.91
C LYS A 43 -26.39 -0.83 2.57
N LEU A 44 -26.68 -1.05 1.28
CA LEU A 44 -27.43 -2.22 0.82
C LEU A 44 -26.71 -3.53 1.17
N LEU A 45 -25.40 -3.59 0.95
CA LEU A 45 -24.58 -4.76 1.33
C LEU A 45 -24.59 -4.98 2.85
N SER A 46 -24.51 -3.90 3.63
CA SER A 46 -24.56 -3.94 5.10
C SER A 46 -25.89 -4.51 5.61
N ASP A 47 -27.00 -4.25 4.92
CA ASP A 47 -28.29 -4.87 5.26
C ASP A 47 -28.30 -6.36 4.93
N GLY A 48 -27.66 -6.76 3.83
CA GLY A 48 -27.44 -8.18 3.51
C GLY A 48 -26.60 -8.91 4.57
N LEU A 49 -25.56 -8.25 5.09
CA LEU A 49 -24.71 -8.77 6.18
C LEU A 49 -25.47 -9.01 7.50
N LYS A 50 -26.59 -8.31 7.72
CA LYS A 50 -27.42 -8.46 8.93
C LYS A 50 -28.39 -9.64 8.86
N SER A 51 -28.50 -10.31 7.72
CA SER A 51 -29.38 -11.47 7.57
C SER A 51 -28.84 -12.71 8.28
N GLN A 52 -29.72 -13.46 8.95
CA GLN A 52 -29.42 -14.77 9.52
C GLN A 52 -28.96 -15.81 8.48
N HIS A 53 -29.23 -15.56 7.19
CA HIS A 53 -28.84 -16.44 6.09
C HIS A 53 -27.48 -16.08 5.48
N CYS A 54 -26.90 -14.93 5.84
CA CYS A 54 -25.64 -14.48 5.29
C CYS A 54 -24.50 -15.39 5.78
N LYS A 55 -23.67 -15.87 4.85
CA LYS A 55 -22.50 -16.71 5.11
C LYS A 55 -21.18 -16.02 4.73
N LEU A 56 -21.21 -14.72 4.44
CA LEU A 56 -20.07 -13.98 3.93
C LEU A 56 -19.01 -13.75 5.03
N HIS A 57 -17.82 -14.29 4.83
CA HIS A 57 -16.69 -14.17 5.75
C HIS A 57 -15.71 -13.08 5.33
N THR A 58 -15.54 -12.86 4.03
CA THR A 58 -14.61 -11.85 3.50
C THR A 58 -15.36 -10.87 2.60
N LEU A 59 -15.20 -9.59 2.87
CA LEU A 59 -15.69 -8.49 2.06
C LEU A 59 -14.55 -7.52 1.74
N ARG A 60 -14.27 -7.32 0.44
CA ARG A 60 -13.30 -6.33 -0.03
C ARG A 60 -13.98 -5.26 -0.86
N LEU A 61 -13.77 -4.01 -0.46
CA LEU A 61 -14.34 -2.80 -1.05
C LEU A 61 -13.22 -1.78 -1.34
N VAL A 62 -12.07 -2.25 -1.84
CA VAL A 62 -10.90 -1.41 -2.08
C VAL A 62 -11.19 -0.45 -3.23
N MET A 63 -10.93 0.85 -3.05
CA MET A 63 -11.17 1.86 -4.08
C MET A 63 -12.62 1.83 -4.61
N CYS A 64 -13.59 1.96 -3.69
CA CYS A 64 -15.02 1.90 -3.99
C CYS A 64 -15.76 3.25 -3.88
N ASN A 65 -15.00 4.35 -3.84
CA ASN A 65 -15.50 5.72 -3.70
C ASN A 65 -16.38 5.89 -2.44
N LEU A 66 -15.89 5.36 -1.31
CA LEU A 66 -16.61 5.36 -0.04
C LEU A 66 -16.23 6.57 0.80
N THR A 67 -17.18 7.03 1.62
CA THR A 67 -17.00 8.11 2.59
C THR A 67 -17.37 7.64 4.01
N VAL A 68 -17.40 8.56 4.98
CA VAL A 68 -17.79 8.28 6.37
C VAL A 68 -19.12 7.53 6.53
N GLN A 69 -20.07 7.70 5.61
CA GLN A 69 -21.40 7.06 5.72
C GLN A 69 -21.33 5.53 5.52
N CYS A 70 -20.37 5.03 4.72
CA CYS A 70 -20.15 3.59 4.61
C CYS A 70 -19.75 2.98 5.96
N CYS A 71 -18.94 3.68 6.75
CA CYS A 71 -18.44 3.21 8.05
C CYS A 71 -19.57 3.06 9.07
N GLU A 72 -20.58 3.94 9.03
CA GLU A 72 -21.75 3.83 9.89
C GLU A 72 -22.61 2.61 9.53
N SER A 73 -22.83 2.38 8.23
CA SER A 73 -23.57 1.22 7.74
C SER A 73 -22.87 -0.10 8.10
N LEU A 74 -21.55 -0.17 7.88
CA LEU A 74 -20.74 -1.35 8.21
C LEU A 74 -20.65 -1.57 9.72
N SER A 75 -20.49 -0.50 10.51
CA SER A 75 -20.52 -0.58 11.97
C SER A 75 -21.85 -1.16 12.47
N SER A 76 -22.97 -0.70 11.91
CA SER A 76 -24.30 -1.27 12.22
C SER A 76 -24.38 -2.77 11.86
N ALA A 77 -23.80 -3.19 10.73
CA ALA A 77 -23.74 -4.60 10.37
C ALA A 77 -22.88 -5.40 11.37
N LEU A 78 -21.69 -4.91 11.73
CA LEU A 78 -20.79 -5.55 12.71
C LEU A 78 -21.42 -5.70 14.12
N GLN A 79 -22.37 -4.83 14.46
CA GLN A 79 -23.11 -4.89 15.72
C GLN A 79 -24.25 -5.91 15.70
N SER A 80 -24.66 -6.42 14.54
CA SER A 80 -25.72 -7.42 14.42
C SER A 80 -25.24 -8.80 14.86
N SER A 81 -26.05 -9.50 15.67
CA SER A 81 -25.80 -10.88 16.10
C SER A 81 -25.68 -11.88 14.94
N ASN A 82 -26.33 -11.56 13.81
CA ASN A 82 -26.33 -12.37 12.60
C ASN A 82 -25.08 -12.15 11.73
N CYS A 83 -24.33 -11.07 11.93
CA CYS A 83 -23.15 -10.82 11.12
C CYS A 83 -22.08 -11.88 11.39
N VAL A 84 -21.55 -12.45 10.31
CA VAL A 84 -20.51 -13.50 10.34
C VAL A 84 -19.21 -13.07 9.66
N LEU A 85 -19.10 -11.79 9.32
CA LEU A 85 -17.94 -11.24 8.63
C LEU A 85 -16.68 -11.37 9.50
N ARG A 86 -15.60 -11.90 8.90
CA ARG A 86 -14.29 -12.13 9.51
C ARG A 86 -13.22 -11.19 8.96
N GLU A 87 -13.29 -10.86 7.69
CA GLU A 87 -12.33 -9.98 7.01
C GLU A 87 -13.05 -8.84 6.29
N LEU A 88 -12.59 -7.62 6.57
CA LEU A 88 -13.06 -6.41 5.92
C LEU A 88 -11.88 -5.60 5.41
N ASP A 89 -11.87 -5.33 4.11
CA ASP A 89 -10.87 -4.49 3.46
C ASP A 89 -11.55 -3.25 2.86
N LEU A 90 -11.21 -2.08 3.37
CA LEU A 90 -11.70 -0.77 2.91
C LEU A 90 -10.59 0.11 2.35
N SER A 91 -9.45 -0.48 2.00
CA SER A 91 -8.26 0.26 1.55
C SER A 91 -8.56 1.19 0.35
N ASN A 92 -7.79 2.27 0.21
CA ASN A 92 -7.95 3.27 -0.86
C ASN A 92 -9.35 3.91 -0.95
N ASN A 93 -10.01 4.10 0.18
CA ASN A 93 -11.19 4.96 0.28
C ASN A 93 -10.89 6.15 1.20
N ASP A 94 -11.43 7.33 0.88
CA ASP A 94 -11.23 8.54 1.69
C ASP A 94 -12.12 8.48 2.94
N LEU A 95 -11.66 7.73 3.94
CA LEU A 95 -12.38 7.50 5.19
C LEU A 95 -11.78 8.41 6.26
N PRO A 96 -12.37 9.57 6.56
CA PRO A 96 -11.83 10.42 7.62
C PRO A 96 -11.82 9.70 8.97
N ASP A 97 -11.04 10.18 9.94
CA ASP A 97 -10.91 9.56 11.27
C ASP A 97 -12.26 9.31 11.97
N SER A 98 -13.28 10.12 11.67
CA SER A 98 -14.65 9.94 12.14
C SER A 98 -15.30 8.63 11.64
N GLY A 99 -14.94 8.17 10.44
CA GLY A 99 -15.34 6.86 9.91
C GLY A 99 -14.69 5.71 10.68
N VAL A 100 -13.39 5.81 10.97
CA VAL A 100 -12.69 4.80 11.79
C VAL A 100 -13.25 4.77 13.21
N LYS A 101 -13.66 5.91 13.76
CA LYS A 101 -14.39 5.94 15.04
C LYS A 101 -15.68 5.13 14.99
N LYS A 102 -16.50 5.27 13.94
CA LYS A 102 -17.72 4.46 13.76
C LYS A 102 -17.41 2.97 13.67
N LEU A 103 -16.39 2.59 12.88
CA LEU A 103 -15.97 1.18 12.78
C LEU A 103 -15.48 0.66 14.14
N SER A 104 -14.72 1.46 14.88
CA SER A 104 -14.23 1.13 16.22
C SER A 104 -15.37 0.87 17.20
N ASP A 105 -16.48 1.60 17.11
CA ASP A 105 -17.69 1.32 17.91
C ASP A 105 -18.32 -0.04 17.53
N GLY A 106 -18.28 -0.40 16.24
CA GLY A 106 -18.69 -1.72 15.77
C GLY A 106 -17.81 -2.84 16.32
N LEU A 107 -16.48 -2.65 16.35
CA LEU A 107 -15.51 -3.58 16.92
C LEU A 107 -15.68 -3.81 18.42
N LYS A 108 -16.28 -2.85 19.14
CA LYS A 108 -16.56 -2.97 20.59
C LYS A 108 -17.82 -3.78 20.90
N SER A 109 -18.60 -4.15 19.89
CA SER A 109 -19.81 -4.95 20.09
C SER A 109 -19.48 -6.39 20.48
N GLN A 110 -20.24 -6.94 21.44
CA GLN A 110 -20.19 -8.37 21.78
C GLN A 110 -20.57 -9.30 20.61
N HIS A 111 -21.21 -8.74 19.57
CA HIS A 111 -21.63 -9.47 18.37
C HIS A 111 -20.61 -9.42 17.24
N CYS A 112 -19.58 -8.56 17.35
CA CYS A 112 -18.57 -8.44 16.31
C CYS A 112 -17.72 -9.72 16.24
N LYS A 113 -17.51 -10.22 15.02
CA LYS A 113 -16.69 -11.41 14.73
C LYS A 113 -15.50 -11.10 13.82
N LEU A 114 -15.21 -9.81 13.61
CA LEU A 114 -14.21 -9.37 12.65
C LEU A 114 -12.80 -9.67 13.19
N ASP A 115 -12.08 -10.55 12.49
CA ASP A 115 -10.72 -10.95 12.81
C ASP A 115 -9.69 -10.05 12.10
N THR A 116 -9.99 -9.60 10.87
CA THR A 116 -9.08 -8.80 10.04
C THR A 116 -9.74 -7.51 9.56
N LEU A 117 -9.06 -6.38 9.78
CA LEU A 117 -9.45 -5.06 9.28
C LEU A 117 -8.28 -4.41 8.55
N ARG A 118 -8.49 -4.06 7.27
CA ARG A 118 -7.51 -3.31 6.46
C ARG A 118 -8.06 -1.95 6.08
N LEU A 119 -7.30 -0.91 6.41
CA LEU A 119 -7.57 0.51 6.15
C LEU A 119 -6.35 1.16 5.50
N VAL A 120 -5.74 0.48 4.53
CA VAL A 120 -4.52 0.93 3.86
C VAL A 120 -4.86 2.13 2.98
N MET A 121 -4.07 3.21 3.04
CA MET A 121 -4.29 4.44 2.25
C MET A 121 -5.72 5.00 2.40
N CYS A 122 -6.20 5.11 3.64
CA CYS A 122 -7.52 5.65 3.95
C CYS A 122 -7.52 7.14 4.33
N ASN A 123 -6.40 7.84 4.13
CA ASN A 123 -6.21 9.24 4.53
C ASN A 123 -6.41 9.47 6.04
N LEU A 124 -5.96 8.49 6.83
CA LEU A 124 -6.09 8.51 8.29
C LEU A 124 -4.98 9.33 8.94
N THR A 125 -5.32 9.95 10.08
CA THR A 125 -4.39 10.69 10.93
C THR A 125 -4.26 10.07 12.31
N VAL A 126 -3.46 10.69 13.19
CA VAL A 126 -3.35 10.39 14.63
C VAL A 126 -4.69 10.10 15.33
N GLN A 127 -5.78 10.79 14.95
CA GLN A 127 -7.07 10.64 15.62
C GLN A 127 -7.70 9.26 15.41
N CYS A 128 -7.42 8.58 14.29
CA CYS A 128 -7.89 7.22 14.08
C CYS A 128 -7.31 6.26 15.13
N CYS A 129 -6.04 6.45 15.51
CA CYS A 129 -5.31 5.59 16.43
C CYS A 129 -5.92 5.60 17.84
N GLU A 130 -6.48 6.72 18.29
CA GLU A 130 -7.19 6.80 19.57
C GLU A 130 -8.47 5.94 19.55
N SER A 131 -9.23 6.01 18.47
CA SER A 131 -10.47 5.22 18.32
C SER A 131 -10.19 3.72 18.24
N VAL A 132 -9.17 3.34 17.45
CA VAL A 132 -8.74 1.95 17.33
C VAL A 132 -8.18 1.43 18.65
N SER A 133 -7.34 2.21 19.34
CA SER A 133 -6.81 1.85 20.66
C SER A 133 -7.94 1.62 21.66
N SER A 134 -8.96 2.47 21.67
CA SER A 134 -10.15 2.28 22.50
C SER A 134 -10.91 0.99 22.15
N ALA A 135 -10.98 0.60 20.87
CA ALA A 135 -11.56 -0.68 20.49
C ALA A 135 -10.73 -1.87 20.99
N LEU A 136 -9.40 -1.84 20.80
CA LEU A 136 -8.48 -2.91 21.27
C LEU A 136 -8.52 -3.10 22.79
N GLN A 137 -8.85 -2.05 23.53
CA GLN A 137 -9.01 -2.11 24.99
C GLN A 137 -10.34 -2.74 25.45
N SER A 138 -11.31 -2.91 24.56
CA SER A 138 -12.60 -3.51 24.89
C SER A 138 -12.50 -5.03 25.00
N SER A 139 -13.08 -5.60 26.06
CA SER A 139 -13.17 -7.05 26.27
C SER A 139 -13.86 -7.80 25.12
N ASN A 140 -14.74 -7.10 24.41
CA ASN A 140 -15.52 -7.64 23.29
C ASN A 140 -14.74 -7.61 21.97
N CYS A 141 -13.67 -6.84 21.86
CA CYS A 141 -12.91 -6.80 20.63
C CYS A 141 -12.24 -8.16 20.38
N VAL A 142 -12.39 -8.66 19.16
CA VAL A 142 -11.84 -9.95 18.71
C VAL A 142 -10.82 -9.81 17.59
N LEU A 143 -10.51 -8.57 17.19
CA LEU A 143 -9.62 -8.27 16.08
C LEU A 143 -8.23 -8.91 16.30
N ARG A 144 -7.77 -9.66 15.29
CA ARG A 144 -6.48 -10.36 15.25
C ARG A 144 -5.48 -9.68 14.33
N GLU A 145 -5.94 -9.11 13.22
CA GLU A 145 -5.09 -8.44 12.24
C GLU A 145 -5.61 -7.03 11.96
N LEU A 146 -4.70 -6.06 12.05
CA LEU A 146 -4.95 -4.67 11.74
C LEU A 146 -3.86 -4.15 10.79
N ASP A 147 -4.30 -3.64 9.64
CA ASP A 147 -3.43 -2.98 8.68
C ASP A 147 -3.84 -1.51 8.52
N LEU A 148 -2.97 -0.61 8.97
CA LEU A 148 -3.12 0.85 8.84
C LEU A 148 -2.04 1.46 7.94
N SER A 149 -1.38 0.64 7.13
CA SER A 149 -0.26 1.06 6.28
C SER A 149 -0.63 2.23 5.36
N ASN A 150 0.37 3.04 4.98
CA ASN A 150 0.26 4.18 4.09
C ASN A 150 -0.76 5.24 4.56
N ASN A 151 -0.78 5.52 5.87
CA ASN A 151 -1.54 6.62 6.48
C ASN A 151 -0.59 7.50 7.32
N ASP A 152 -0.89 8.80 7.47
CA ASP A 152 -0.04 9.73 8.24
C ASP A 152 -0.35 9.64 9.75
N LEU A 153 0.04 8.53 10.36
CA LEU A 153 -0.25 8.25 11.77
C LEU A 153 0.71 8.96 12.71
N GLN A 154 1.95 9.20 12.26
CA GLN A 154 3.02 9.82 13.03
C GLN A 154 3.35 9.05 14.33
N ASP A 155 4.38 9.48 15.05
CA ASP A 155 4.81 8.80 16.29
C ASP A 155 3.73 8.84 17.38
N SER A 156 2.93 9.92 17.42
CA SER A 156 1.87 10.07 18.40
C SER A 156 0.69 9.11 18.18
N GLY A 157 0.40 8.73 16.93
CA GLY A 157 -0.58 7.69 16.62
C GLY A 157 -0.11 6.32 17.12
N VAL A 158 1.16 5.98 16.89
CA VAL A 158 1.76 4.72 17.39
C VAL A 158 1.76 4.65 18.90
N LYS A 159 2.01 5.78 19.58
CA LYS A 159 1.86 5.86 21.04
C LYS A 159 0.46 5.47 21.51
N LYS A 160 -0.59 5.96 20.84
CA LYS A 160 -1.98 5.58 21.16
C LYS A 160 -2.24 4.10 20.91
N LEU A 161 -1.78 3.54 19.78
CA LEU A 161 -1.92 2.12 19.48
C LEU A 161 -1.19 1.25 20.52
N SER A 162 0.01 1.66 20.93
CA SER A 162 0.81 1.00 21.95
C SER A 162 0.06 0.89 23.29
N ASP A 163 -0.69 1.92 23.67
CA ASP A 163 -1.57 1.87 24.86
C ASP A 163 -2.67 0.80 24.72
N GLY A 164 -3.22 0.63 23.51
CA GLY A 164 -4.18 -0.43 23.21
C GLY A 164 -3.55 -1.82 23.30
N LEU A 165 -2.34 -1.99 22.76
CA LEU A 165 -1.57 -3.25 22.81
C LEU A 165 -1.21 -3.69 24.23
N LYS A 166 -1.09 -2.74 25.18
CA LYS A 166 -0.81 -3.02 26.59
C LYS A 166 -2.03 -3.50 27.39
N SER A 167 -3.23 -3.45 26.81
CA SER A 167 -4.46 -3.89 27.49
C SER A 167 -4.52 -5.41 27.63
N GLN A 168 -4.97 -5.90 28.79
CA GLN A 168 -5.28 -7.32 29.02
C GLN A 168 -6.40 -7.86 28.10
N HIS A 169 -7.16 -6.96 27.45
CA HIS A 169 -8.25 -7.31 26.55
C HIS A 169 -7.82 -7.37 25.08
N CYS A 170 -6.62 -6.88 24.76
CA CYS A 170 -6.12 -6.89 23.39
C CYS A 170 -5.88 -8.32 22.92
N LYS A 171 -6.36 -8.64 21.71
CA LYS A 171 -6.19 -9.95 21.05
C LYS A 171 -5.44 -9.85 19.72
N LEU A 172 -4.86 -8.68 19.43
CA LEU A 172 -4.23 -8.40 18.14
C LEU A 172 -2.94 -9.20 18.00
N ASP A 173 -2.89 -10.08 17.00
CA ASP A 173 -1.75 -10.91 16.67
C ASP A 173 -0.85 -10.21 15.63
N THR A 174 -1.43 -9.46 14.69
CA THR A 174 -0.72 -8.82 13.59
C THR A 174 -1.04 -7.32 13.50
N LEU A 175 0.01 -6.50 13.48
CA LEU A 175 -0.09 -5.06 13.27
C LEU A 175 0.85 -4.62 12.14
N ARG A 176 0.28 -4.00 11.10
CA ARG A 176 1.05 -3.43 9.98
C ARG A 176 0.91 -1.90 9.92
N LEU A 177 2.06 -1.23 9.92
CA LEU A 177 2.23 0.22 9.92
C LEU A 177 3.25 0.64 8.85
N VAL A 178 3.18 0.03 7.67
CA VAL A 178 4.13 0.28 6.57
C VAL A 178 3.93 1.69 6.03
N MET A 179 4.99 2.49 5.84
CA MET A 179 4.89 3.88 5.36
C MET A 179 3.90 4.73 6.17
N CYS A 180 4.02 4.72 7.50
CA CYS A 180 3.14 5.47 8.40
C CYS A 180 3.74 6.79 8.92
N ASN A 181 4.78 7.29 8.25
CA ASN A 181 5.53 8.50 8.64
C ASN A 181 6.07 8.44 10.08
N LEU A 182 6.62 7.27 10.44
CA LEU A 182 7.18 7.03 11.77
C LEU A 182 8.66 7.41 11.83
N THR A 183 9.07 7.95 12.96
CA THR A 183 10.46 8.29 13.30
C THR A 183 10.94 7.46 14.49
N VAL A 184 12.18 7.69 14.93
CA VAL A 184 12.75 7.06 16.13
C VAL A 184 11.88 7.20 17.38
N GLN A 185 11.07 8.27 17.50
CA GLN A 185 10.30 8.52 18.73
C GLN A 185 9.19 7.50 18.99
N CYS A 186 8.69 6.81 17.96
CA CYS A 186 7.64 5.80 18.15
C CYS A 186 8.12 4.55 18.91
N PHE A 187 9.42 4.26 18.87
CA PHE A 187 9.97 3.01 19.40
C PHE A 187 9.93 2.90 20.92
N GLU A 188 10.01 4.01 21.65
CA GLU A 188 9.87 3.96 23.11
C GLU A 188 8.50 3.38 23.50
N SER A 189 7.44 3.78 22.77
CA SER A 189 6.08 3.30 23.01
C SER A 189 5.89 1.86 22.57
N LEU A 190 6.41 1.48 21.41
CA LEU A 190 6.34 0.09 20.91
C LEU A 190 7.15 -0.86 21.80
N SER A 191 8.37 -0.47 22.19
CA SER A 191 9.20 -1.24 23.11
C SER A 191 8.48 -1.44 24.45
N SER A 192 7.91 -0.38 25.01
CA SER A 192 7.08 -0.48 26.22
C SER A 192 5.89 -1.43 26.05
N ALA A 193 5.24 -1.42 24.88
CA ALA A 193 4.16 -2.37 24.59
C ALA A 193 4.65 -3.81 24.55
N LEU A 194 5.75 -4.10 23.83
CA LEU A 194 6.32 -5.45 23.74
C LEU A 194 6.83 -5.98 25.09
N GLN A 195 7.23 -5.09 26.00
CA GLN A 195 7.63 -5.46 27.36
C GLN A 195 6.45 -5.78 28.28
N SER A 196 5.22 -5.40 27.92
CA SER A 196 4.04 -5.65 28.74
C SER A 196 3.65 -7.12 28.72
N SER A 197 3.38 -7.71 29.89
CA SER A 197 2.88 -9.08 30.04
C SER A 197 1.56 -9.33 29.29
N ASN A 198 0.78 -8.28 29.07
CA ASN A 198 -0.51 -8.33 28.37
C ASN A 198 -0.36 -8.28 26.85
N CYS A 199 0.80 -7.90 26.31
CA CYS A 199 0.99 -7.87 24.87
C CYS A 199 0.96 -9.30 24.32
N VAL A 200 0.17 -9.49 23.26
CA VAL A 200 0.02 -10.79 22.58
C VAL A 200 0.49 -10.77 21.12
N LEU A 201 1.01 -9.62 20.67
CA LEU A 201 1.40 -9.40 19.28
C LEU A 201 2.44 -10.42 18.83
N ARG A 202 2.19 -11.03 17.66
CA ARG A 202 3.02 -12.05 17.02
C ARG A 202 3.73 -11.53 15.78
N GLU A 203 3.11 -10.63 15.04
CA GLU A 203 3.69 -10.00 13.84
C GLU A 203 3.61 -8.48 13.93
N LEU A 204 4.76 -7.83 13.70
CA LEU A 204 4.89 -6.39 13.62
C LEU A 204 5.61 -6.01 12.33
N ASP A 205 4.92 -5.27 11.46
CA ASP A 205 5.48 -4.73 10.22
C ASP A 205 5.59 -3.20 10.31
N LEU A 206 6.83 -2.71 10.36
CA LEU A 206 7.17 -1.28 10.37
C LEU A 206 7.91 -0.87 9.10
N SER A 207 7.85 -1.67 8.03
CA SER A 207 8.62 -1.45 6.81
C SER A 207 8.42 -0.03 6.25
N ASN A 208 9.44 0.49 5.57
CA ASN A 208 9.44 1.82 4.95
C ASN A 208 9.10 2.97 5.91
N ASN A 209 9.55 2.88 7.16
CA ASN A 209 9.60 4.01 8.07
C ASN A 209 11.06 4.36 8.38
N ASP A 210 11.35 5.64 8.63
CA ASP A 210 12.73 6.12 8.71
C ASP A 210 13.27 5.98 10.15
N LEU A 211 13.40 4.72 10.58
CA LEU A 211 13.58 4.29 11.97
C LEU A 211 15.02 4.39 12.50
N GLN A 212 16.01 4.07 11.66
CA GLN A 212 17.45 4.12 11.97
C GLN A 212 17.88 3.21 13.13
N ASP A 213 19.20 3.11 13.37
CA ASP A 213 19.76 2.22 14.40
C ASP A 213 19.33 2.56 15.83
N SER A 214 19.13 3.85 16.11
CA SER A 214 18.67 4.32 17.42
C SER A 214 17.26 3.83 17.76
N GLY A 215 16.37 3.75 16.76
CA GLY A 215 15.04 3.15 16.91
C GLY A 215 15.11 1.64 17.08
N VAL A 216 15.93 0.98 16.26
CA VAL A 216 16.18 -0.46 16.35
C VAL A 216 16.74 -0.86 17.72
N LYS A 217 17.60 -0.04 18.32
CA LYS A 217 18.09 -0.25 19.69
C LYS A 217 16.95 -0.33 20.71
N LEU A 218 16.05 0.65 20.69
CA LEU A 218 14.90 0.69 21.60
C LEU A 218 13.95 -0.50 21.38
N LEU A 219 13.71 -0.88 20.11
CA LEU A 219 12.93 -2.07 19.80
C LEU A 219 13.59 -3.35 20.34
N SER A 220 14.91 -3.45 20.17
CA SER A 220 15.71 -4.59 20.63
C SER A 220 15.61 -4.77 22.14
N ASP A 221 15.56 -3.68 22.92
CA ASP A 221 15.30 -3.75 24.36
C ASP A 221 13.91 -4.35 24.68
N GLY A 222 12.91 -4.08 23.83
CA GLY A 222 11.58 -4.68 23.95
C GLY A 222 11.55 -6.17 23.60
N LEU A 223 12.29 -6.56 22.55
CA LEU A 223 12.44 -7.96 22.13
C LEU A 223 13.13 -8.83 23.18
N LYS A 224 14.06 -8.24 23.97
CA LYS A 224 14.76 -8.92 25.07
C LYS A 224 13.88 -9.25 26.27
N SER A 225 12.67 -8.70 26.34
CA SER A 225 11.78 -8.95 27.46
C SER A 225 11.26 -10.39 27.45
N GLN A 226 11.24 -11.03 28.61
CA GLN A 226 10.57 -12.32 28.83
C GLN A 226 9.06 -12.31 28.52
N HIS A 227 8.47 -11.12 28.38
CA HIS A 227 7.06 -10.94 28.05
C HIS A 227 6.80 -10.76 26.55
N CYS A 228 7.86 -10.52 25.75
CA CYS A 228 7.72 -10.39 24.31
C CYS A 228 7.29 -11.73 23.70
N LYS A 229 6.33 -11.72 22.77
CA LYS A 229 5.82 -12.93 22.08
C LYS A 229 5.95 -12.82 20.56
N LEU A 230 6.72 -11.84 20.09
CA LEU A 230 6.81 -11.53 18.68
C LEU A 230 7.55 -12.66 17.95
N ASP A 231 6.88 -13.24 16.94
CA ASP A 231 7.42 -14.30 16.09
C ASP A 231 7.98 -13.70 14.78
N THR A 232 7.37 -12.63 14.27
CA THR A 232 7.75 -12.00 12.99
C THR A 232 7.97 -10.51 13.17
N LEU A 233 9.12 -10.02 12.74
CA LEU A 233 9.46 -8.60 12.70
C LEU A 233 9.91 -8.19 11.30
N ARG A 234 9.24 -7.19 10.73
CA ARG A 234 9.62 -6.61 9.44
C ARG A 234 10.05 -5.16 9.61
N LEU A 235 11.31 -4.90 9.30
CA LEU A 235 11.95 -3.58 9.28
C LEU A 235 12.54 -3.31 7.89
N SER A 236 11.89 -3.80 6.85
CA SER A 236 12.36 -3.64 5.48
C SER A 236 12.38 -2.16 5.09
N GLY A 237 13.45 -1.63 4.50
CA GLY A 237 13.50 -0.21 4.09
C GLY A 237 13.64 0.81 5.24
N CYS A 238 14.07 0.37 6.43
CA CYS A 238 14.05 1.18 7.66
C CYS A 238 15.35 1.91 8.02
N MET A 239 16.32 1.96 7.11
CA MET A 239 17.63 2.60 7.31
C MET A 239 18.45 1.98 8.45
N VAL A 240 18.42 0.65 8.56
CA VAL A 240 19.22 -0.12 9.52
C VAL A 240 20.63 -0.34 8.99
N THR A 241 21.65 -0.09 9.81
CA THR A 241 23.07 -0.31 9.48
C THR A 241 23.68 -1.50 10.23
N GLU A 242 24.99 -1.70 10.09
CA GLU A 242 25.76 -2.65 10.91
C GLU A 242 25.51 -2.48 12.42
N GLU A 243 25.36 -1.24 12.91
CA GLU A 243 25.11 -0.97 14.33
C GLU A 243 23.74 -1.50 14.77
N GLY A 244 22.70 -1.22 14.00
CA GLY A 244 21.35 -1.73 14.25
C GLY A 244 21.27 -3.25 14.18
N CYS A 245 21.99 -3.88 13.24
CA CYS A 245 22.14 -5.33 13.19
C CYS A 245 22.77 -5.89 14.46
N GLY A 246 23.74 -5.19 15.06
CA GLY A 246 24.32 -5.56 16.35
C GLY A 246 23.30 -5.56 17.50
N PHE A 247 22.41 -4.56 17.57
CA PHE A 247 21.34 -4.54 18.57
C PHE A 247 20.35 -5.69 18.40
N LEU A 248 19.94 -5.97 17.16
CA LEU A 248 19.04 -7.08 16.84
C LEU A 248 19.69 -8.43 17.16
N SER A 249 20.94 -8.64 16.75
CA SER A 249 21.71 -9.86 17.06
C SER A 249 21.74 -10.10 18.59
N SER A 250 22.04 -9.07 19.37
CA SER A 250 22.00 -9.15 20.84
C SER A 250 20.63 -9.54 21.39
N ALA A 251 19.54 -9.00 20.82
CA ALA A 251 18.19 -9.38 21.23
C ALA A 251 17.87 -10.85 20.88
N LEU A 252 18.26 -11.32 19.69
CA LEU A 252 18.00 -12.69 19.23
C LEU A 252 18.79 -13.75 19.99
N THR A 253 19.98 -13.41 20.49
CA THR A 253 20.76 -14.28 21.39
C THR A 253 20.28 -14.26 22.84
N SER A 254 19.32 -13.40 23.18
CA SER A 254 18.76 -13.36 24.53
C SER A 254 17.84 -14.57 24.76
N ASN A 255 17.78 -15.05 26.00
CA ASN A 255 16.94 -16.20 26.36
C ASN A 255 15.87 -15.78 27.39
N PRO A 256 14.56 -15.86 27.05
CA PRO A 256 14.02 -16.36 25.79
C PRO A 256 14.11 -15.33 24.65
N SER A 257 14.32 -15.83 23.43
CA SER A 257 13.98 -15.14 22.20
C SER A 257 12.85 -15.92 21.55
N HIS A 258 11.83 -15.23 21.04
CA HIS A 258 10.69 -15.84 20.35
C HIS A 258 10.72 -15.60 18.84
N LEU A 259 11.59 -14.71 18.36
CA LEU A 259 11.56 -14.29 16.96
C LEU A 259 11.98 -15.45 16.05
N ARG A 260 11.14 -15.73 15.06
CA ARG A 260 11.24 -16.78 14.05
C ARG A 260 11.51 -16.21 12.67
N GLU A 261 11.00 -15.03 12.37
CA GLU A 261 11.19 -14.36 11.09
C GLU A 261 11.65 -12.90 11.28
N LEU A 262 12.75 -12.54 10.62
CA LEU A 262 13.28 -11.19 10.59
C LEU A 262 13.49 -10.74 9.14
N ASP A 263 12.81 -9.67 8.76
CA ASP A 263 12.98 -9.04 7.45
C ASP A 263 13.69 -7.70 7.59
N LEU A 264 14.95 -7.67 7.15
CA LEU A 264 15.81 -6.50 7.04
C LEU A 264 16.13 -6.15 5.57
N SER A 265 15.35 -6.65 4.61
CA SER A 265 15.56 -6.31 3.20
C SER A 265 15.54 -4.79 2.97
N TYR A 266 16.23 -4.31 1.94
CA TYR A 266 16.32 -2.89 1.61
C TYR A 266 16.87 -2.01 2.76
N ASN A 267 17.87 -2.51 3.51
CA ASN A 267 18.62 -1.74 4.50
C ASN A 267 20.11 -1.65 4.12
N HIS A 268 20.99 -1.24 5.03
CA HIS A 268 22.43 -1.27 4.82
C HIS A 268 23.15 -2.09 5.91
N PRO A 269 22.86 -3.40 6.04
CA PRO A 269 23.40 -4.21 7.13
C PRO A 269 24.93 -4.34 7.10
N GLY A 270 25.59 -4.02 5.99
CA GLY A 270 27.04 -4.16 5.80
C GLY A 270 27.54 -5.59 5.97
N ASP A 271 28.82 -5.82 5.72
CA ASP A 271 29.39 -7.17 5.81
C ASP A 271 29.37 -7.67 7.26
N SER A 272 29.65 -6.77 8.22
CA SER A 272 29.65 -7.10 9.65
C SER A 272 28.26 -7.47 10.15
N GLY A 273 27.22 -6.71 9.79
CA GLY A 273 25.85 -6.98 10.23
C GLY A 273 25.25 -8.21 9.57
N VAL A 274 25.54 -8.44 8.29
CA VAL A 274 25.18 -9.70 7.59
C VAL A 274 25.81 -10.89 8.31
N LYS A 275 27.11 -10.82 8.60
CA LYS A 275 27.83 -11.86 9.33
C LYS A 275 27.22 -12.11 10.73
N LEU A 276 27.04 -11.05 11.53
CA LEU A 276 26.48 -11.13 12.89
C LEU A 276 25.11 -11.80 12.96
N LEU A 277 24.24 -11.58 11.97
CA LEU A 277 22.89 -12.16 11.95
C LEU A 277 22.85 -13.55 11.31
N SER A 278 23.72 -13.81 10.33
CA SER A 278 23.70 -15.07 9.57
C SER A 278 24.45 -16.19 10.28
N GLU A 279 25.59 -15.92 10.93
CA GLU A 279 26.35 -16.94 11.66
C GLU A 279 25.56 -17.56 12.81
N GLN A 280 24.62 -16.81 13.40
CA GLN A 280 23.78 -17.29 14.50
C GLN A 280 22.74 -18.31 14.03
N LEU A 281 22.39 -18.34 12.73
CA LEU A 281 21.45 -19.33 12.19
C LEU A 281 21.99 -20.78 12.28
N GLU A 282 23.30 -20.94 12.52
CA GLU A 282 23.93 -22.24 12.73
C GLU A 282 23.85 -22.71 14.21
N ASP A 283 23.53 -21.81 15.16
CA ASP A 283 23.37 -22.19 16.58
C ASP A 283 22.01 -22.87 16.80
N PRO A 284 21.98 -24.12 17.31
CA PRO A 284 20.73 -24.84 17.55
C PRO A 284 19.81 -24.21 18.60
N ASN A 285 20.31 -23.25 19.40
CA ASN A 285 19.50 -22.49 20.36
C ASN A 285 18.94 -21.20 19.75
N TYR A 286 19.34 -20.85 18.54
CA TYR A 286 18.84 -19.67 17.84
C TYR A 286 17.44 -19.94 17.30
N THR A 287 16.50 -19.04 17.59
CA THR A 287 15.09 -19.27 17.26
C THR A 287 14.70 -18.83 15.87
N LEU A 288 15.57 -18.09 15.18
CA LEU A 288 15.27 -17.48 13.89
C LEU A 288 15.30 -18.54 12.78
N ASP A 289 14.16 -18.79 12.15
CA ASP A 289 14.00 -19.73 11.04
C ASP A 289 14.19 -19.04 9.68
N LYS A 290 13.83 -17.76 9.57
CA LYS A 290 13.91 -16.98 8.33
C LYS A 290 14.56 -15.61 8.57
N LEU A 291 15.58 -15.34 7.78
CA LEU A 291 16.27 -14.06 7.73
C LEU A 291 16.26 -13.55 6.29
N ASN A 292 15.75 -12.35 6.07
CA ASN A 292 15.81 -11.67 4.77
C ASN A 292 16.72 -10.44 4.87
N LEU A 293 17.80 -10.43 4.09
CA LEU A 293 18.78 -9.33 3.99
C LEU A 293 18.90 -8.82 2.54
N ASP A 294 17.95 -9.17 1.68
CA ASP A 294 18.01 -8.88 0.25
C ASP A 294 17.99 -7.37 -0.04
N HIS A 295 18.58 -6.99 -1.17
CA HIS A 295 18.61 -5.61 -1.65
C HIS A 295 19.29 -4.62 -0.69
N GLY A 296 20.26 -5.09 0.10
CA GLY A 296 21.06 -4.24 0.97
C GLY A 296 21.98 -3.29 0.19
N GLY A 297 22.32 -2.13 0.77
CA GLY A 297 23.32 -1.23 0.19
C GLY A 297 23.28 0.20 0.75
N HIS A 298 24.36 0.95 0.56
CA HIS A 298 24.49 2.32 1.08
C HIS A 298 23.38 3.26 0.57
N THR A 299 22.84 3.03 -0.63
CA THR A 299 21.73 3.81 -1.19
C THR A 299 20.46 3.75 -0.33
N MET A 300 20.28 2.67 0.45
CA MET A 300 19.16 2.47 1.37
C MET A 300 19.16 3.46 2.54
N MET A 301 20.27 4.19 2.75
CA MET A 301 20.39 5.25 3.76
C MET A 301 19.81 6.60 3.33
N THR A 302 19.24 6.67 2.12
CA THR A 302 18.48 7.83 1.66
C THR A 302 17.11 7.83 2.33
N ALA A 303 16.60 8.98 2.74
CA ALA A 303 15.26 9.09 3.32
C ALA A 303 14.14 8.97 2.25
N GLY A 304 12.98 8.48 2.66
CA GLY A 304 11.80 8.40 1.79
C GLY A 304 11.95 7.49 0.55
N PRO A 305 11.08 7.64 -0.47
CA PRO A 305 11.06 6.74 -1.62
C PRO A 305 12.32 6.86 -2.51
N SER A 306 13.09 7.94 -2.37
CA SER A 306 14.34 8.17 -3.11
C SER A 306 15.42 7.11 -2.85
N LYS A 307 15.29 6.29 -1.79
CA LYS A 307 16.17 5.13 -1.57
C LYS A 307 15.96 4.00 -2.60
N TYR A 308 14.84 4.02 -3.31
CA TYR A 308 14.47 3.04 -4.33
C TYR A 308 14.71 3.52 -5.76
N VAL A 309 15.54 4.57 -5.95
CA VAL A 309 15.80 5.14 -7.28
C VAL A 309 16.23 4.05 -8.26
N CYS A 310 15.48 3.92 -9.35
CA CYS A 310 15.82 3.09 -10.48
C CYS A 310 16.11 3.95 -11.72
N PHE A 311 17.09 3.53 -12.51
CA PHE A 311 17.44 4.18 -13.75
C PHE A 311 16.66 3.54 -14.89
N LEU A 312 15.80 4.35 -15.54
CA LEU A 312 14.95 3.92 -16.64
C LEU A 312 15.42 4.54 -17.96
N THR A 313 15.24 3.80 -19.05
CA THR A 313 15.48 4.26 -20.42
C THR A 313 14.27 3.98 -21.29
N LEU A 314 13.93 4.92 -22.17
CA LEU A 314 12.82 4.80 -23.10
C LEU A 314 13.17 3.78 -24.19
N ASP A 315 12.27 2.83 -24.49
CA ASP A 315 12.53 1.80 -25.49
C ASP A 315 12.19 2.31 -26.91
N PRO A 316 13.20 2.50 -27.79
CA PRO A 316 12.97 2.93 -29.17
C PRO A 316 12.12 1.94 -29.98
N ASN A 317 12.04 0.68 -29.56
CA ASN A 317 11.24 -0.35 -30.21
C ASN A 317 9.73 -0.24 -29.89
N THR A 318 9.37 0.53 -28.86
CA THR A 318 7.98 0.79 -28.49
C THR A 318 7.49 2.16 -28.92
N ALA A 319 8.39 3.14 -29.02
CA ALA A 319 8.06 4.54 -29.30
C ALA A 319 7.28 4.72 -30.61
N HIS A 320 6.14 5.38 -30.57
CA HIS A 320 5.44 5.78 -31.80
C HIS A 320 6.35 6.63 -32.71
N THR A 321 6.25 6.48 -34.04
CA THR A 321 7.15 7.15 -35.01
C THR A 321 7.22 8.67 -34.89
N ARG A 322 6.11 9.34 -34.56
CA ARG A 322 6.09 10.78 -34.23
C ARG A 322 6.49 11.13 -32.78
N LEU A 323 7.38 10.34 -32.17
CA LEU A 323 8.04 10.67 -30.91
C LEU A 323 9.53 10.64 -31.16
N ILE A 324 10.24 11.71 -30.83
CA ILE A 324 11.69 11.75 -30.89
C ILE A 324 12.26 11.44 -29.50
N LEU A 325 13.22 10.52 -29.44
CA LEU A 325 13.96 10.19 -28.24
C LEU A 325 15.30 10.91 -28.25
N SER A 326 15.68 11.54 -27.14
CA SER A 326 16.92 12.30 -26.96
C SER A 326 17.58 11.98 -25.61
N GLU A 327 18.77 12.54 -25.39
CA GLU A 327 19.54 12.37 -24.14
C GLU A 327 19.68 10.91 -23.72
N GLU A 328 20.28 10.09 -24.60
CA GLU A 328 20.48 8.65 -24.35
C GLU A 328 19.17 7.91 -24.04
N ASN A 329 18.08 8.30 -24.72
CA ASN A 329 16.71 7.79 -24.52
C ASN A 329 16.15 8.09 -23.13
N ARG A 330 16.54 9.20 -22.49
CA ARG A 330 15.91 9.66 -21.24
C ARG A 330 14.91 10.79 -21.45
N GLU A 331 14.86 11.38 -22.63
CA GLU A 331 13.88 12.41 -22.96
C GLU A 331 13.06 11.99 -24.18
N VAL A 332 11.75 12.27 -24.16
CA VAL A 332 10.84 12.10 -25.29
C VAL A 332 10.08 13.39 -25.56
N LYS A 333 10.01 13.76 -26.84
CA LYS A 333 9.24 14.91 -27.32
C LYS A 333 8.28 14.50 -28.42
N ARG A 334 7.12 15.15 -28.46
CA ARG A 334 6.17 15.01 -29.56
C ARG A 334 6.58 15.91 -30.73
N VAL A 335 6.69 15.33 -31.92
CA VAL A 335 7.01 16.03 -33.17
C VAL A 335 5.98 15.72 -34.26
N GLU A 336 5.99 16.50 -35.34
CA GLU A 336 5.08 16.29 -36.48
C GLU A 336 5.59 15.20 -37.42
N GLU A 337 6.90 15.17 -37.64
CA GLU A 337 7.60 14.28 -38.55
C GLU A 337 7.69 12.86 -37.99
N ASN A 338 7.58 11.87 -38.88
CA ASN A 338 7.87 10.49 -38.52
C ASN A 338 9.39 10.30 -38.41
N GLN A 339 9.83 9.87 -37.24
CA GLN A 339 11.20 9.46 -37.01
C GLN A 339 11.51 8.15 -37.76
N PRO A 340 12.76 7.95 -38.22
CA PRO A 340 13.16 6.83 -39.07
C PRO A 340 13.32 5.52 -38.29
N TYR A 341 12.41 5.23 -37.37
CA TYR A 341 12.44 3.99 -36.62
C TYR A 341 11.98 2.81 -37.49
N PRO A 342 12.63 1.63 -37.41
CA PRO A 342 12.19 0.46 -38.13
C PRO A 342 10.82 -0.01 -37.64
N ASP A 343 10.07 -0.67 -38.52
CA ASP A 343 8.85 -1.36 -38.09
C ASP A 343 9.19 -2.41 -37.03
N HIS A 344 8.31 -2.55 -36.05
CA HIS A 344 8.52 -3.42 -34.91
C HIS A 344 7.18 -3.88 -34.32
N PRO A 345 7.04 -5.18 -33.95
CA PRO A 345 5.78 -5.71 -33.40
C PRO A 345 5.37 -5.01 -32.09
N HIS A 346 6.35 -4.49 -31.35
CA HIS A 346 6.11 -3.79 -30.09
C HIS A 346 5.94 -2.26 -30.22
N ARG A 347 5.96 -1.70 -31.44
CA ARG A 347 5.78 -0.25 -31.63
C ARG A 347 4.32 0.17 -31.47
N PHE A 348 4.04 1.24 -30.72
CA PHE A 348 2.72 1.88 -30.78
C PHE A 348 2.51 2.55 -32.15
N ASP A 349 1.49 2.13 -32.90
CA ASP A 349 1.30 2.55 -34.29
C ASP A 349 0.38 3.78 -34.44
N VAL A 350 -0.59 3.94 -33.55
CA VAL A 350 -1.58 5.03 -33.58
C VAL A 350 -1.34 6.03 -32.46
N HIS A 351 -1.23 5.55 -31.23
CA HIS A 351 -1.13 6.39 -30.05
C HIS A 351 0.33 6.77 -29.81
N ARG A 352 0.59 8.04 -29.54
CA ARG A 352 1.94 8.54 -29.35
C ARG A 352 2.43 8.27 -27.94
N GLN A 353 2.71 6.99 -27.75
CA GLN A 353 3.11 6.35 -26.52
C GLN A 353 4.50 5.71 -26.68
N VAL A 354 5.16 5.55 -25.55
CA VAL A 354 6.43 4.83 -25.41
C VAL A 354 6.45 4.17 -24.03
N LEU A 355 7.09 3.01 -23.92
CA LEU A 355 7.40 2.33 -22.66
C LEU A 355 8.89 2.44 -22.37
N CYS A 356 9.26 2.39 -21.10
CA CYS A 356 10.64 2.14 -20.71
C CYS A 356 11.02 0.67 -20.97
N ARG A 357 12.32 0.43 -21.14
CA ARG A 357 12.89 -0.89 -21.43
C ARG A 357 12.91 -1.78 -20.19
N GLU A 358 13.35 -1.20 -19.08
CA GLU A 358 13.52 -1.85 -17.80
C GLU A 358 12.16 -2.21 -17.19
N SER A 359 12.10 -3.40 -16.59
CA SER A 359 10.94 -3.77 -15.79
C SER A 359 11.01 -3.05 -14.45
N VAL A 360 9.89 -2.55 -13.99
CA VAL A 360 9.70 -2.04 -12.62
C VAL A 360 9.33 -3.25 -11.75
N CYS A 361 10.33 -3.83 -11.08
CA CYS A 361 10.19 -4.99 -10.20
C CYS A 361 10.64 -4.67 -8.77
N GLY A 362 10.11 -5.40 -7.78
CA GLY A 362 10.37 -5.11 -6.37
C GLY A 362 9.89 -3.71 -5.96
N ARG A 363 10.72 -2.99 -5.22
CA ARG A 363 10.52 -1.56 -4.91
C ARG A 363 11.31 -0.70 -5.88
N CYS A 364 10.62 0.22 -6.54
CA CYS A 364 11.21 1.13 -7.53
C CYS A 364 10.66 2.54 -7.35
N TYR A 365 11.53 3.52 -7.54
CA TYR A 365 11.19 4.93 -7.55
C TYR A 365 11.87 5.64 -8.71
N TRP A 366 11.17 6.52 -9.39
CA TRP A 366 11.77 7.38 -10.41
C TRP A 366 11.06 8.72 -10.46
N GLU A 367 11.78 9.72 -10.96
CA GLU A 367 11.28 11.08 -11.08
C GLU A 367 11.25 11.51 -12.54
N ILE A 368 10.27 12.34 -12.85
CA ILE A 368 9.96 12.75 -14.20
C ILE A 368 9.70 14.24 -14.21
N ASP A 369 10.42 14.95 -15.06
CA ASP A 369 10.11 16.32 -15.44
C ASP A 369 9.29 16.31 -16.73
N TRP A 370 8.23 17.11 -16.80
CA TRP A 370 7.44 17.28 -18.02
C TRP A 370 7.29 18.74 -18.40
N SER A 371 6.97 19.01 -19.65
CA SER A 371 6.66 20.36 -20.14
C SER A 371 5.63 20.33 -21.26
N GLY A 372 5.09 21.49 -21.60
CA GLY A 372 3.95 21.64 -22.51
C GLY A 372 2.61 21.66 -21.77
N ASP A 373 1.56 21.30 -22.48
CA ASP A 373 0.18 21.40 -22.01
C ASP A 373 -0.32 20.10 -21.36
N TYR A 374 0.01 18.94 -21.95
CA TYR A 374 -0.53 17.65 -21.53
C TYR A 374 0.47 16.50 -21.68
N VAL A 375 0.58 15.67 -20.64
CA VAL A 375 1.27 14.38 -20.70
C VAL A 375 0.51 13.32 -19.91
N CYS A 376 0.65 12.05 -20.28
CA CYS A 376 0.30 10.95 -19.38
C CYS A 376 1.57 10.30 -18.86
N ILE A 377 1.67 10.16 -17.53
CA ILE A 377 2.68 9.38 -16.84
C ILE A 377 2.01 8.11 -16.36
N SER A 378 2.48 6.96 -16.81
CA SER A 378 1.78 5.69 -16.63
C SER A 378 2.70 4.59 -16.12
N VAL A 379 2.11 3.64 -15.41
CA VAL A 379 2.70 2.33 -15.15
C VAL A 379 1.80 1.30 -15.83
N SER A 380 2.38 0.38 -16.59
CA SER A 380 1.63 -0.57 -17.41
C SER A 380 2.30 -1.94 -17.45
N TYR A 381 1.51 -2.99 -17.60
CA TYR A 381 2.05 -4.30 -17.96
C TYR A 381 2.72 -4.28 -19.34
N LYS A 382 3.80 -5.06 -19.48
CA LYS A 382 4.50 -5.23 -20.77
C LYS A 382 3.60 -5.79 -21.88
N SER A 383 2.50 -6.46 -21.52
CA SER A 383 1.54 -7.11 -22.42
C SER A 383 0.49 -6.17 -23.04
N ILE A 384 0.46 -4.88 -22.67
CA ILE A 384 -0.50 -3.92 -23.23
C ILE A 384 -0.54 -3.97 -24.76
N ARG A 385 -1.74 -3.95 -25.34
CA ARG A 385 -1.92 -3.93 -26.79
C ARG A 385 -1.33 -2.63 -27.35
N ARG A 386 -0.66 -2.72 -28.50
CA ARG A 386 0.05 -1.57 -29.09
C ARG A 386 -0.38 -1.21 -30.51
N LYS A 387 -1.28 -2.01 -31.08
CA LYS A 387 -1.70 -1.93 -32.49
C LYS A 387 -3.18 -1.64 -32.60
N GLY A 388 -3.51 -0.57 -33.33
CA GLY A 388 -4.87 -0.15 -33.59
C GLY A 388 -5.30 1.09 -32.80
N ARG A 389 -6.56 1.50 -33.03
CA ARG A 389 -7.16 2.73 -32.47
C ARG A 389 -7.99 2.50 -31.21
N GLY A 390 -8.09 1.25 -30.77
CA GLY A 390 -8.95 0.84 -29.67
C GLY A 390 -8.41 1.33 -28.32
N ALA A 391 -9.33 1.52 -27.37
CA ALA A 391 -9.01 1.99 -26.02
C ALA A 391 -8.06 1.05 -25.25
N GLU A 392 -8.06 -0.24 -25.60
CA GLU A 392 -7.13 -1.24 -25.08
C GLU A 392 -5.66 -0.95 -25.39
N CYS A 393 -5.37 -0.04 -26.34
CA CYS A 393 -4.02 0.41 -26.68
C CYS A 393 -3.58 1.68 -25.96
N VAL A 394 -4.49 2.34 -25.23
CA VAL A 394 -4.26 3.66 -24.64
C VAL A 394 -3.99 3.53 -23.15
N PHE A 395 -2.89 4.12 -22.66
CA PHE A 395 -2.59 4.12 -21.23
C PHE A 395 -3.74 4.73 -20.41
N GLY A 396 -4.12 4.06 -19.33
CA GLY A 396 -5.22 4.42 -18.42
C GLY A 396 -6.62 4.02 -18.91
N TYR A 397 -6.78 3.65 -20.18
CA TYR A 397 -8.09 3.32 -20.78
C TYR A 397 -8.29 1.79 -20.84
N ASN A 398 -7.58 1.05 -20.00
CA ASN A 398 -7.67 -0.39 -19.90
C ASN A 398 -7.26 -0.86 -18.51
N ALA A 399 -7.51 -2.12 -18.20
CA ALA A 399 -7.16 -2.72 -16.92
C ALA A 399 -5.66 -3.07 -16.76
N GLN A 400 -4.83 -2.81 -17.78
CA GLN A 400 -3.39 -3.15 -17.81
C GLN A 400 -2.48 -1.93 -17.55
N SER A 401 -3.07 -0.76 -17.29
CA SER A 401 -2.31 0.46 -17.07
C SER A 401 -3.01 1.41 -16.10
N TRP A 402 -2.19 2.09 -15.30
CA TRP A 402 -2.57 3.14 -14.36
C TRP A 402 -1.88 4.41 -14.80
N SER A 403 -2.64 5.48 -15.04
CA SER A 403 -2.14 6.64 -15.74
C SER A 403 -2.52 7.94 -15.05
N LEU A 404 -1.52 8.73 -14.67
CA LEU A 404 -1.67 10.11 -14.25
C LEU A 404 -1.65 11.02 -15.48
N PHE A 405 -2.82 11.54 -15.85
CA PHE A 405 -2.93 12.62 -16.83
C PHE A 405 -2.57 13.95 -16.16
N CYS A 406 -1.52 14.59 -16.68
CA CYS A 406 -1.00 15.85 -16.16
C CYS A 406 -1.33 17.00 -17.10
N SER A 407 -1.84 18.10 -16.55
CA SER A 407 -2.03 19.37 -17.23
C SER A 407 -1.51 20.52 -16.36
N SER A 408 -1.44 21.73 -16.92
CA SER A 408 -1.02 22.91 -16.17
C SER A 408 -2.00 23.34 -15.06
N SER A 409 -3.24 22.86 -15.09
CA SER A 409 -4.32 23.28 -14.18
C SER A 409 -4.88 22.16 -13.30
N SER A 410 -4.68 20.90 -13.66
CA SER A 410 -5.16 19.76 -12.86
C SER A 410 -4.40 18.48 -13.15
N PHE A 411 -4.49 17.55 -12.18
CA PHE A 411 -4.16 16.15 -12.37
C PHE A 411 -5.42 15.30 -12.42
N THR A 412 -5.44 14.28 -13.27
CA THR A 412 -6.53 13.32 -13.36
C THR A 412 -5.94 11.92 -13.43
N PHE A 413 -6.37 11.06 -12.51
CA PHE A 413 -5.99 9.66 -12.55
C PHE A 413 -6.93 8.89 -13.47
N TRP A 414 -6.37 8.03 -14.32
CA TRP A 414 -7.10 7.17 -15.26
C TRP A 414 -6.71 5.72 -15.05
N HIS A 415 -7.73 4.87 -14.92
CA HIS A 415 -7.58 3.42 -14.95
C HIS A 415 -8.87 2.79 -15.49
N ASN A 416 -8.72 1.87 -16.45
CA ASN A 416 -9.83 1.12 -17.04
C ASN A 416 -11.04 1.98 -17.50
N HIS A 417 -10.78 3.10 -18.19
CA HIS A 417 -11.79 4.08 -18.65
C HIS A 417 -12.46 4.93 -17.56
N THR A 418 -12.22 4.61 -16.30
CA THR A 418 -12.65 5.45 -15.18
C THR A 418 -11.59 6.51 -14.92
N HIS A 419 -12.05 7.72 -14.59
CA HIS A 419 -11.15 8.81 -14.22
C HIS A 419 -11.60 9.51 -12.95
N THR A 420 -10.63 10.01 -12.21
CA THR A 420 -10.84 10.78 -10.98
C THR A 420 -10.00 12.04 -11.06
N VAL A 421 -10.67 13.20 -10.99
CA VAL A 421 -9.98 14.50 -10.90
C VAL A 421 -9.40 14.63 -9.50
N LEU A 422 -8.12 14.97 -9.41
CA LEU A 422 -7.38 14.94 -8.15
C LEU A 422 -7.28 16.34 -7.54
N PRO A 423 -7.61 16.53 -6.25
CA PRO A 423 -7.68 17.84 -5.59
C PRO A 423 -6.30 18.38 -5.17
N VAL A 424 -5.31 18.36 -6.07
CA VAL A 424 -3.95 18.86 -5.79
C VAL A 424 -3.89 20.37 -5.94
N LYS A 425 -3.57 21.09 -4.84
CA LYS A 425 -3.59 22.56 -4.82
C LYS A 425 -2.41 23.23 -5.52
N ARG A 426 -1.20 22.68 -5.37
CA ARG A 426 0.05 23.25 -5.91
C ARG A 426 0.65 22.24 -6.87
N LEU A 427 0.48 22.49 -8.16
CA LEU A 427 0.98 21.60 -9.20
C LEU A 427 2.45 21.90 -9.49
N SER A 428 3.23 20.83 -9.59
CA SER A 428 4.59 20.85 -10.11
C SER A 428 4.65 20.13 -11.45
N ARG A 429 5.67 20.49 -12.24
CA ARG A 429 6.03 19.75 -13.45
C ARG A 429 6.99 18.59 -13.19
N ARG A 430 7.36 18.36 -11.92
CA ARG A 430 8.16 17.23 -11.49
C ARG A 430 7.30 16.24 -10.70
N ILE A 431 7.25 15.01 -11.16
CA ILE A 431 6.42 13.94 -10.62
C ILE A 431 7.31 12.78 -10.19
N GLY A 432 7.17 12.35 -8.94
CA GLY A 432 7.77 11.11 -8.44
C GLY A 432 6.78 9.95 -8.59
N VAL A 433 7.28 8.78 -8.96
CA VAL A 433 6.47 7.56 -9.04
C VAL A 433 7.14 6.49 -8.22
N PHE A 434 6.43 5.93 -7.25
CA PHE A 434 6.87 4.81 -6.42
C PHE A 434 6.01 3.57 -6.72
N VAL A 435 6.65 2.42 -6.83
CA VAL A 435 6.01 1.12 -6.98
C VAL A 435 6.60 0.16 -5.96
N ASP A 436 5.75 -0.51 -5.18
CA ASP A 436 6.07 -1.75 -4.49
C ASP A 436 5.26 -2.87 -5.14
N HIS A 437 5.92 -3.64 -6.01
CA HIS A 437 5.26 -4.67 -6.83
C HIS A 437 4.64 -5.76 -5.95
N SER A 438 5.38 -6.23 -4.93
CA SER A 438 4.94 -7.26 -4.01
C SER A 438 3.78 -6.82 -3.13
N ALA A 439 3.82 -5.59 -2.63
CA ALA A 439 2.76 -5.04 -1.80
C ALA A 439 1.55 -4.60 -2.63
N GLY A 440 1.68 -4.49 -3.95
CA GLY A 440 0.59 -4.02 -4.79
C GLY A 440 0.37 -2.52 -4.75
N THR A 441 1.40 -1.75 -4.37
CA THR A 441 1.31 -0.31 -4.13
C THR A 441 1.90 0.46 -5.32
N LEU A 442 1.15 1.44 -5.82
CA LEU A 442 1.63 2.45 -6.76
C LEU A 442 1.28 3.83 -6.22
N ILE A 443 2.25 4.73 -6.11
CA ILE A 443 2.06 6.08 -5.59
C ILE A 443 2.64 7.10 -6.56
N PHE A 444 1.87 8.16 -6.82
CA PHE A 444 2.31 9.35 -7.55
C PHE A 444 2.50 10.49 -6.55
N TYR A 445 3.65 11.14 -6.64
CA TYR A 445 4.02 12.29 -5.82
C TYR A 445 4.21 13.53 -6.68
N ASN A 446 3.78 14.66 -6.15
CA ASN A 446 4.03 15.98 -6.67
C ASN A 446 5.27 16.54 -5.97
N ILE A 447 6.30 16.85 -6.74
CA ILE A 447 7.58 17.35 -6.21
C ILE A 447 7.64 18.85 -6.50
N TYR A 448 7.14 19.64 -5.56
CA TYR A 448 7.12 21.09 -5.69
C TYR A 448 8.30 21.69 -4.93
N ARG A 449 9.29 22.20 -5.68
CA ARG A 449 10.61 22.57 -5.13
C ARG A 449 11.25 21.34 -4.48
N ASP A 450 11.55 21.40 -3.19
CA ASP A 450 12.13 20.31 -2.41
C ASP A 450 11.10 19.60 -1.53
N THR A 451 9.80 19.86 -1.73
CA THR A 451 8.72 19.24 -0.96
C THR A 451 8.00 18.21 -1.81
N MET A 452 7.92 16.98 -1.28
CA MET A 452 7.15 15.89 -1.86
C MET A 452 5.77 15.82 -1.20
N SER A 453 4.71 15.79 -2.00
CA SER A 453 3.32 15.64 -1.53
C SER A 453 2.59 14.58 -2.35
N LEU A 454 1.75 13.78 -1.73
CA LEU A 454 0.93 12.77 -2.40
C LEU A 454 0.01 13.41 -3.47
N ILE A 455 -0.03 12.82 -4.67
CA ILE A 455 -1.02 13.12 -5.71
C ILE A 455 -2.13 12.09 -5.67
N HIS A 456 -1.76 10.82 -5.79
CA HIS A 456 -2.67 9.69 -5.85
C HIS A 456 -1.95 8.41 -5.52
N SER A 457 -2.67 7.43 -5.01
CA SER A 457 -2.15 6.11 -4.72
C SER A 457 -3.14 5.03 -5.12
N VAL A 458 -2.60 3.86 -5.44
CA VAL A 458 -3.33 2.69 -5.91
C VAL A 458 -2.85 1.50 -5.11
N GLN A 459 -3.79 0.75 -4.55
CA GLN A 459 -3.58 -0.55 -3.95
C GLN A 459 -4.26 -1.61 -4.81
N THR A 460 -3.48 -2.54 -5.34
CA THR A 460 -3.97 -3.56 -6.26
C THR A 460 -3.05 -4.77 -6.36
N THR A 461 -3.52 -5.88 -6.90
CA THR A 461 -2.64 -7.03 -7.16
C THR A 461 -2.02 -6.91 -8.55
N PHE A 462 -0.71 -6.69 -8.61
CA PHE A 462 0.04 -6.74 -9.87
C PHE A 462 0.28 -8.19 -10.27
N THR A 463 -0.11 -8.56 -11.49
CA THR A 463 -0.07 -9.95 -11.98
C THR A 463 1.06 -10.20 -12.97
N GLU A 464 1.69 -9.14 -13.47
CA GLU A 464 2.76 -9.19 -14.48
C GLU A 464 3.85 -8.16 -14.15
N PRO A 465 5.05 -8.28 -14.75
CA PRO A 465 6.06 -7.24 -14.69
C PRO A 465 5.54 -5.91 -15.24
N LEU A 466 5.83 -4.83 -14.52
CA LEU A 466 5.41 -3.47 -14.85
C LEU A 466 6.49 -2.75 -15.66
N CYS A 467 6.10 -1.71 -16.38
CA CYS A 467 6.96 -0.73 -17.03
C CYS A 467 6.42 0.67 -16.82
N ALA A 468 7.30 1.64 -16.65
CA ALA A 468 6.94 3.03 -16.85
C ALA A 468 6.58 3.26 -18.33
N GLY A 469 5.60 4.13 -18.58
CA GLY A 469 5.15 4.47 -19.92
C GLY A 469 4.65 5.90 -19.97
N PHE A 470 4.76 6.51 -21.15
CA PHE A 470 4.42 7.91 -21.35
C PHE A 470 3.59 8.10 -22.60
N ARG A 471 2.56 8.96 -22.52
CA ARG A 471 1.84 9.47 -23.69
C ARG A 471 2.11 10.95 -23.83
N ILE A 472 2.61 11.37 -24.99
CA ILE A 472 3.05 12.75 -25.21
C ILE A 472 2.12 13.43 -26.21
N TYR A 473 1.56 14.57 -25.81
CA TYR A 473 0.70 15.41 -26.64
C TYR A 473 1.52 16.47 -27.38
N TYR A 474 0.88 17.18 -28.31
CA TYR A 474 1.53 18.23 -29.09
C TYR A 474 2.17 19.30 -28.19
N GLY A 475 3.34 19.79 -28.60
CA GLY A 475 4.11 20.79 -27.85
C GLY A 475 4.63 20.32 -26.48
N SER A 476 4.51 19.03 -26.16
CA SER A 476 4.84 18.51 -24.83
C SER A 476 6.04 17.55 -24.87
N SER A 477 6.67 17.39 -23.71
CA SER A 477 7.80 16.49 -23.53
C SER A 477 7.88 15.94 -22.11
N VAL A 478 8.59 14.83 -21.98
CA VAL A 478 8.88 14.16 -20.71
C VAL A 478 10.37 13.83 -20.68
N LYS A 479 11.01 14.06 -19.54
CA LYS A 479 12.40 13.73 -19.25
C LYS A 479 12.47 12.92 -17.95
N LEU A 480 13.17 11.79 -18.00
CA LEU A 480 13.53 10.98 -16.84
C LEU A 480 14.74 11.61 -16.14
N SER A 481 14.57 11.93 -14.86
CA SER A 481 15.59 12.60 -14.04
C SER A 481 16.71 11.65 -13.61
#